data_AF-A0A7V8RCS7-F1
#
_entry.id   AF-A0A7V8RCS7-F1
#
_cell.length_a   1.000
_cell.length_b   1.000
_cell.length_c   1.000
_cell.angle_alpha   90.00
_cell.angle_beta   90.00
_cell.angle_gamma   90.00
#
_symmetry.space_group_name_H-M   'P 1'
#
loop_
_entity.id
_entity.type
_entity.pdbx_description
1 polymer ?
#
loop_
_entity_poly.entity_id
_entity_poly.type
_entity_poly.pdbx_seq_one_letter_code
_entity_poly.pdbx_strand_id
1 'polypeptide(L)'
;MKEPQQVKVRSSLDVLTDIPLGSVERVTFYERDEITTDLICCEVVASGQIWTFHEEMPGWDALMAHLAGLASFRQDWFAAVSQTAFQPCEIVAFAR
;
A
#
# COMPACT_ATOMS: atom_id res chain seq x y z
N MET A 1 17.20 -28.34 0.68
CA MET A 1 17.50 -26.90 0.56
C MET A 1 16.27 -26.29 -0.10
N LYS A 2 15.55 -25.40 0.57
CA LYS A 2 14.34 -24.81 0.01
C LYS A 2 14.78 -23.77 -1.02
N GLU A 3 14.35 -23.96 -2.27
CA GLU A 3 14.51 -22.97 -3.33
C GLU A 3 13.98 -21.61 -2.82
N PRO A 4 14.69 -20.50 -3.08
CA PRO A 4 14.14 -19.19 -2.79
C PRO A 4 12.88 -19.04 -3.64
N GLN A 5 11.74 -18.87 -2.97
CA GLN A 5 10.48 -18.54 -3.64
C GLN A 5 10.73 -17.29 -4.48
N GLN A 6 10.71 -17.49 -5.80
CA GLN A 6 10.77 -16.44 -6.79
C GLN A 6 9.64 -15.46 -6.50
N VAL A 7 9.97 -14.29 -5.94
CA VAL A 7 9.06 -13.16 -5.83
C VAL A 7 8.75 -12.74 -7.27
N LYS A 8 7.66 -13.29 -7.80
CA LYS A 8 7.18 -13.01 -9.14
C LYS A 8 6.68 -11.56 -9.10
N VAL A 9 7.53 -10.62 -9.52
CA VAL A 9 7.17 -9.21 -9.69
C VAL A 9 6.08 -9.18 -10.77
N ARG A 10 4.82 -9.26 -10.35
CA ARG A 10 3.66 -9.11 -11.22
C ARG A 10 3.49 -7.61 -11.50
N SER A 11 3.19 -7.27 -12.75
CA SER A 11 2.78 -5.93 -13.15
C SER A 11 1.66 -5.44 -12.23
N SER A 12 1.79 -4.21 -11.74
CA SER A 12 0.91 -3.61 -10.73
C SER A 12 -0.57 -3.63 -11.09
N LEU A 13 -0.93 -3.49 -12.36
CA LEU A 13 -2.32 -3.56 -12.84
C LEU A 13 -2.96 -4.94 -12.63
N ASP A 14 -2.21 -6.03 -12.79
CA ASP A 14 -2.74 -7.38 -12.62
C ASP A 14 -2.95 -7.73 -11.13
N VAL A 15 -2.13 -7.14 -10.25
CA VAL A 15 -2.22 -7.32 -8.79
C VAL A 15 -3.48 -6.67 -8.22
N LEU A 16 -3.95 -5.56 -8.79
CA LEU A 16 -5.18 -4.88 -8.34
C LEU A 16 -6.42 -5.73 -8.45
N THR A 17 -6.54 -6.48 -9.55
CA THR A 17 -7.61 -7.45 -9.76
C THR A 17 -7.50 -8.69 -8.88
N ASP A 18 -6.33 -8.94 -8.27
CA ASP A 18 -6.04 -10.14 -7.47
C ASP A 18 -6.21 -9.94 -5.95
N ILE A 19 -6.52 -8.73 -5.45
CA ILE A 19 -6.76 -8.48 -4.02
C ILE A 19 -8.25 -8.20 -3.78
N PRO A 20 -9.08 -9.24 -3.48
CA PRO A 20 -10.46 -9.04 -3.06
C PRO A 20 -10.52 -8.16 -1.80
N LEU A 21 -11.35 -7.11 -1.82
CA LEU A 21 -11.54 -6.22 -0.65
C LEU A 21 -11.96 -7.00 0.61
N GLY A 22 -12.79 -8.03 0.44
CA GLY A 22 -13.19 -8.91 1.53
C GLY A 22 -12.06 -9.70 2.17
N SER A 23 -10.86 -9.73 1.57
CA SER A 23 -9.67 -10.39 2.09
C SER A 23 -8.65 -9.44 2.72
N VAL A 24 -8.79 -8.12 2.52
CA VAL A 24 -7.89 -7.11 3.09
C VAL A 24 -8.07 -7.06 4.61
N GLU A 25 -6.98 -7.20 5.34
CA GLU A 25 -6.91 -7.19 6.80
C GLU A 25 -6.39 -5.84 7.31
N ARG A 26 -5.41 -5.24 6.61
CA ARG A 26 -4.82 -3.96 6.97
C ARG A 26 -4.34 -3.20 5.74
N VAL A 27 -4.50 -1.88 5.76
CA VAL A 27 -3.85 -0.96 4.82
C VAL A 27 -3.07 0.08 5.61
N THR A 28 -1.78 0.20 5.33
CA THR A 28 -0.86 1.13 5.96
C THR A 28 -0.21 2.02 4.91
N PHE A 29 -0.22 3.33 5.11
CA PHE A 29 0.56 4.28 4.32
C PHE A 29 1.76 4.77 5.13
N TYR A 30 2.89 4.94 4.48
CA TYR A 30 4.06 5.55 5.10
C TYR A 30 4.91 6.28 4.07
N GLU A 31 5.60 7.33 4.49
CA GLU A 31 6.65 7.94 3.67
C GLU A 31 7.95 7.18 3.85
N ARG A 32 8.60 6.87 2.73
CA ARG A 32 9.98 6.39 2.71
C ARG A 32 10.88 7.57 2.35
N ASP A 33 11.64 8.03 3.34
CA ASP A 33 12.69 9.03 3.13
C ASP A 33 13.80 8.41 2.25
N GLU A 34 13.86 8.80 0.97
CA GLU A 34 15.03 8.54 0.14
C GLU A 34 15.92 9.78 0.08
N ILE A 35 17.21 9.59 -0.26
CA ILE A 35 18.20 10.68 -0.31
C ILE A 35 17.78 11.80 -1.29
N THR A 36 16.94 11.48 -2.29
CA THR A 36 16.58 12.40 -3.37
C THR A 36 15.08 12.59 -3.56
N THR A 37 14.23 11.72 -3.01
CA THR A 37 12.79 11.71 -3.29
C THR A 37 12.03 11.22 -2.06
N ASP A 38 11.00 11.96 -1.67
CA ASP A 38 10.02 11.48 -0.70
C ASP A 38 9.02 10.61 -1.46
N LEU A 39 8.87 9.35 -1.08
CA LEU A 39 7.93 8.42 -1.72
C LEU A 39 6.88 7.94 -0.72
N ILE A 40 5.61 8.17 -1.05
CA ILE A 40 4.52 7.53 -0.33
C ILE A 40 4.43 6.06 -0.76
N CYS A 41 4.50 5.20 0.25
CA CYS A 41 4.35 3.76 0.14
C CYS A 41 3.01 3.31 0.74
N CYS A 42 2.49 2.20 0.22
CA CYS A 42 1.28 1.54 0.71
C CYS A 42 1.58 0.07 0.94
N GLU A 43 1.30 -0.41 2.16
CA GLU A 43 1.32 -1.83 2.51
C GLU A 43 -0.11 -2.33 2.67
N VAL A 44 -0.44 -3.42 1.96
CA VAL A 44 -1.71 -4.11 2.05
C VAL A 44 -1.47 -5.52 2.58
N VAL A 45 -2.05 -5.82 3.74
CA VAL A 45 -2.10 -7.17 4.30
C VAL A 45 -3.41 -7.80 3.87
N ALA A 46 -3.36 -8.93 3.16
CA ALA A 46 -4.54 -9.66 2.71
C ALA A 46 -4.26 -11.16 2.62
N SER A 47 -5.15 -11.99 3.20
CA SER A 47 -5.02 -13.45 3.21
C SER A 47 -3.66 -13.95 3.72
N GLY A 48 -3.11 -13.28 4.74
CA GLY A 48 -1.77 -13.59 5.28
C GLY A 48 -0.60 -13.26 4.35
N GLN A 49 -0.82 -12.51 3.26
CA GLN A 49 0.22 -11.99 2.38
C GLN A 49 0.37 -10.48 2.56
N ILE A 50 1.59 -9.99 2.39
CA ILE A 50 1.94 -8.57 2.44
C ILE A 50 2.29 -8.12 1.03
N TRP A 51 1.61 -7.07 0.56
CA TRP A 51 1.84 -6.42 -0.72
C TRP A 51 2.32 -5.00 -0.47
N THR A 52 3.42 -4.61 -1.08
CA THR A 52 3.98 -3.26 -0.96
C THR A 52 3.90 -2.55 -2.31
N PHE A 53 3.37 -1.33 -2.30
CA PHE A 53 3.23 -0.45 -3.45
C PHE A 53 3.84 0.91 -3.13
N HIS A 54 4.14 1.71 -4.15
CA HIS A 54 4.56 3.11 -4.00
C HIS A 54 3.90 4.00 -5.07
N GLU A 55 3.83 5.29 -4.81
CA GLU A 55 3.03 6.23 -5.61
C GLU A 55 3.45 6.37 -7.08
N GLU A 56 4.72 6.17 -7.39
CA GLU A 56 5.23 6.20 -8.76
C GLU A 56 4.93 4.93 -9.58
N MET A 57 4.36 3.88 -8.97
CA MET A 57 4.01 2.66 -9.70
C MET A 57 2.86 2.90 -10.68
N PRO A 58 2.90 2.34 -11.90
CA PRO A 58 1.74 2.35 -12.79
C PRO A 58 0.52 1.77 -12.09
N GLY A 59 -0.64 2.42 -12.19
CA GLY A 59 -1.87 1.92 -11.56
C GLY A 59 -2.03 2.27 -10.07
N TRP A 60 -1.17 3.12 -9.50
CA TRP A 60 -1.35 3.66 -8.15
C TRP A 60 -2.76 4.25 -7.93
N ASP A 61 -3.24 5.11 -8.82
CA ASP A 61 -4.59 5.70 -8.69
C ASP A 61 -5.71 4.65 -8.68
N ALA A 62 -5.54 3.59 -9.48
CA ALA A 62 -6.48 2.48 -9.51
C ALA A 62 -6.43 1.66 -8.21
N LEU A 63 -5.24 1.49 -7.60
CA LEU A 63 -5.10 0.92 -6.25
C LEU A 63 -5.86 1.75 -5.22
N MET A 64 -5.64 3.06 -5.21
CA MET A 64 -6.27 3.96 -4.25
C MET A 64 -7.79 3.93 -4.40
N ALA A 65 -8.30 3.96 -5.64
CA ALA A 65 -9.72 3.87 -5.92
C ALA A 65 -10.34 2.53 -5.47
N HIS A 66 -9.62 1.42 -5.66
CA HIS A 66 -10.03 0.09 -5.20
C HIS A 66 -10.09 0.02 -3.66
N LEU A 67 -9.00 0.42 -2.98
CA LEU A 67 -8.91 0.40 -1.51
C LEU A 67 -9.91 1.36 -0.84
N ALA A 68 -10.24 2.48 -1.47
CA ALA A 68 -11.30 3.38 -1.01
C ALA A 68 -12.69 2.73 -0.93
N GLY A 69 -12.89 1.57 -1.57
CA GLY A 69 -14.09 0.75 -1.44
C GLY A 69 -14.18 -0.04 -0.11
N LEU A 70 -13.13 -0.07 0.71
CA LEU A 70 -13.15 -0.71 2.03
C LEU A 70 -14.05 0.08 2.98
N ALA A 71 -14.93 -0.62 3.70
CA ALA A 71 -15.72 -0.02 4.77
C ALA A 71 -14.77 0.53 5.85
N SER A 72 -15.01 1.76 6.32
CA SER A 72 -14.16 2.46 7.30
C SER A 72 -12.75 2.80 6.81
N PHE A 73 -12.50 2.77 5.50
CA PHE A 73 -11.25 3.29 4.95
C PHE A 73 -11.11 4.79 5.28
N ARG A 74 -9.98 5.15 5.88
CA ARG A 74 -9.66 6.52 6.27
C ARG A 74 -9.44 7.36 5.01
N GLN A 75 -10.32 8.31 4.70
CA GLN A 75 -10.23 9.13 3.48
C GLN A 75 -9.18 10.24 3.53
N ASP A 76 -8.83 10.72 4.73
CA ASP A 76 -7.81 11.75 4.96
C ASP A 76 -6.38 11.19 5.06
N TRP A 77 -6.16 9.93 4.66
CA TRP A 77 -4.88 9.23 4.80
C TRP A 77 -3.72 9.99 4.15
N PHE A 78 -3.93 10.62 2.99
CA PHE A 78 -2.88 11.34 2.27
C PHE A 78 -2.39 12.55 3.07
N ALA A 79 -3.31 13.38 3.55
CA ALA A 79 -2.99 14.52 4.40
C ALA A 79 -2.39 14.10 5.75
N ALA A 80 -2.67 12.88 6.20
CA ALA A 80 -2.12 12.32 7.44
C ALA A 80 -0.70 11.74 7.27
N VAL A 81 -0.40 11.14 6.11
CA VAL A 81 0.92 10.55 5.84
C VAL A 81 1.92 11.61 5.37
N SER A 82 1.47 12.64 4.66
CA SER A 82 2.31 13.75 4.17
C SER A 82 2.58 14.84 5.20
N GLN A 83 2.60 14.48 6.49
CA GLN A 83 2.84 15.45 7.56
C GLN A 83 4.34 15.56 7.88
N THR A 84 4.79 16.81 8.05
CA THR A 84 6.10 17.25 8.55
C THR A 84 7.32 16.43 8.09
N ALA A 85 8.04 16.96 7.10
CA ALA A 85 9.32 16.45 6.64
C ALA A 85 10.24 16.03 7.81
N PHE A 86 10.98 14.92 7.62
CA PHE A 86 11.96 14.35 8.56
C PHE A 86 11.38 13.61 9.79
N GLN A 87 10.12 13.16 9.75
CA GLN A 87 9.58 12.20 10.70
C GLN A 87 8.97 11.02 9.94
N PRO A 88 9.30 9.75 10.29
CA PRO A 88 8.57 8.60 9.78
C PRO A 88 7.10 8.71 10.18
N CYS A 89 6.24 9.02 9.21
CA CYS A 89 4.79 9.06 9.39
C CYS A 89 4.19 7.77 8.83
N GLU A 90 3.78 6.86 9.72
CA GLU A 90 3.00 5.68 9.38
C GLU A 90 1.53 5.90 9.77
N ILE A 91 0.61 5.73 8.82
CA ILE A 91 -0.83 5.84 9.02
C ILE A 91 -1.51 4.53 8.63
N VAL A 92 -2.23 3.94 9.58
CA VAL A 92 -3.18 2.86 9.28
C VAL A 92 -4.45 3.47 8.70
N ALA A 93 -4.70 3.23 7.41
CA ALA A 93 -5.91 3.69 6.73
C ALA A 93 -7.08 2.70 6.84
N PHE A 94 -6.78 1.43 7.14
CA PHE A 94 -7.80 0.41 7.37
C PHE A 94 -7.24 -0.72 8.23
N ALA A 95 -8.07 -1.27 9.13
CA ALA A 95 -7.82 -2.50 9.86
C ALA A 95 -9.15 -3.13 10.28
N ARG A 96 -9.20 -4.46 10.43
CA ARG A 96 -10.36 -5.20 10.96
C ARG A 96 -9.96 -6.37 11.85
#